data_AF-A0A662U6V4-F1
#
_entry.id   AF-A0A662U6V4-F1
#
_cell.length_a   1.000
_cell.length_b   1.000
_cell.length_c   1.000
_cell.angle_alpha   90.00
_cell.angle_beta   90.00
_cell.angle_gamma   90.00
#
_symmetry.space_group_name_H-M   'P 1'
#
loop_
_entity.id
_entity.type
_entity.pdbx_description
1 polymer ?
#
loop_
_entity_poly.entity_id
_entity_poly.type
_entity_poly.pdbx_seq_one_letter_code
_entity_poly.pdbx_strand_id
1 'polypeptide(L)'
;MRKLTARIDKYDYKLDLENQELIVKVLNGREVKVKLIAPKERYIKYMNWDNYELIMKYDGSRFWICIEFRRKVEQYNARSVLAIDVNFDNVTILIKNSRRVIKAKKFSFPLRKALCHRIWIERIQKRYPKQWKYIKGIREAIRKHGRKIRNIVYGSCHKIAEEMTNTALKYRSLIVVENLKNLRVNGKRNTRFNKKLSLWAYRKLLFYIEYGCLEKGIPSLSKM
;
A
#
# COMPACT_ATOMS: atom_id res chain seq x y z
N MET A 1 -2.50 -30.74 4.72
CA MET A 1 -3.80 -30.41 4.09
C MET A 1 -3.62 -29.34 3.02
N ARG A 2 -4.36 -29.43 1.91
CA ARG A 2 -4.34 -28.45 0.80
C ARG A 2 -5.00 -27.14 1.25
N LYS A 3 -4.49 -26.00 0.78
CA LYS A 3 -5.15 -24.70 0.97
C LYS A 3 -6.47 -24.71 0.21
N LEU A 4 -7.58 -24.39 0.89
CA LEU A 4 -8.90 -24.30 0.27
C LEU A 4 -9.28 -22.83 0.10
N THR A 5 -9.99 -22.51 -0.97
CA THR A 5 -10.50 -21.16 -1.23
C THR A 5 -11.88 -21.29 -1.85
N ALA A 6 -12.84 -20.57 -1.30
CA ALA A 6 -14.20 -20.47 -1.82
C ALA A 6 -14.57 -19.00 -1.99
N ARG A 7 -15.15 -18.67 -3.14
CA ARG A 7 -15.80 -17.38 -3.40
C ARG A 7 -17.28 -17.57 -3.12
N ILE A 8 -17.84 -16.65 -2.34
CA ILE A 8 -19.23 -16.70 -1.88
C ILE A 8 -19.90 -15.45 -2.45
N ASP A 9 -21.00 -15.67 -3.16
CA ASP A 9 -21.79 -14.60 -3.75
C ASP A 9 -22.49 -13.78 -2.65
N LYS A 10 -22.77 -12.50 -2.92
CA LYS A 10 -23.51 -11.61 -2.01
C LYS A 10 -24.86 -12.15 -1.54
N TYR A 11 -25.49 -13.08 -2.28
CA TYR A 11 -26.75 -13.72 -1.87
C TYR A 11 -26.58 -14.89 -0.90
N ASP A 12 -25.34 -15.36 -0.72
CA ASP A 12 -24.99 -16.53 0.09
C ASP A 12 -24.33 -16.16 1.44
N TYR A 13 -24.31 -14.88 1.79
CA TYR A 13 -23.91 -14.42 3.11
C TYR A 13 -24.69 -13.20 3.59
N LYS A 14 -24.71 -13.00 4.91
CA LYS A 14 -25.14 -11.75 5.56
C LYS A 14 -23.99 -11.23 6.40
N LEU A 15 -23.65 -9.96 6.22
CA LEU A 15 -22.57 -9.29 6.93
C LEU A 15 -23.16 -8.21 7.83
N ASP A 16 -22.88 -8.31 9.12
CA ASP A 16 -23.17 -7.29 10.13
C ASP A 16 -21.84 -6.79 10.70
N LEU A 17 -21.43 -5.60 10.25
CA LEU A 17 -20.19 -4.98 10.73
C LEU A 17 -20.34 -4.36 12.13
N GLU A 18 -21.55 -4.01 12.57
CA GLU A 18 -21.78 -3.41 13.90
C GLU A 18 -21.52 -4.44 15.00
N ASN A 19 -22.10 -5.63 14.84
CA ASN A 19 -21.92 -6.76 15.76
C ASN A 19 -20.69 -7.61 15.42
N GLN A 20 -20.02 -7.33 14.29
CA GLN A 20 -18.89 -8.09 13.75
C GLN A 20 -19.27 -9.54 13.46
N GLU A 21 -20.44 -9.76 12.88
CA GLU A 21 -20.99 -11.08 12.59
C GLU A 21 -21.06 -11.32 11.09
N LEU A 22 -20.66 -12.51 10.67
CA LEU A 22 -20.82 -12.99 9.31
C LEU A 22 -21.60 -14.29 9.35
N ILE A 23 -22.74 -14.33 8.67
CA ILE A 23 -23.52 -15.54 8.44
C ILE A 23 -23.24 -15.99 7.01
N VAL A 24 -22.78 -17.22 6.84
CA VAL A 24 -22.49 -17.82 5.52
C VAL A 24 -23.38 -19.03 5.32
N LYS A 25 -24.07 -19.09 4.19
CA LYS A 25 -24.80 -20.29 3.78
C LYS A 25 -23.82 -21.37 3.37
N VAL A 26 -24.02 -22.57 3.90
CA VAL A 26 -23.25 -23.76 3.55
C VAL A 26 -24.19 -24.83 2.99
N LEU A 27 -23.62 -25.94 2.52
CA LEU A 27 -24.38 -27.03 1.89
C LEU A 27 -25.53 -27.51 2.79
N ASN A 28 -26.60 -28.00 2.15
CA ASN A 28 -27.80 -28.55 2.76
C ASN A 28 -28.63 -27.52 3.56
N GLY A 29 -28.66 -26.25 3.10
CA GLY A 29 -29.49 -25.20 3.71
C GLY A 29 -29.05 -24.79 5.12
N ARG A 30 -27.84 -25.17 5.53
CA ARG A 30 -27.29 -24.79 6.83
C ARG A 30 -26.66 -23.40 6.73
N GLU A 31 -26.64 -22.69 7.85
CA GLU A 31 -25.95 -21.41 7.97
C GLU A 31 -24.90 -21.51 9.08
N VAL A 32 -23.73 -20.91 8.84
CA VAL A 32 -22.66 -20.81 9.84
C VAL A 32 -22.49 -19.36 10.21
N LYS A 33 -22.65 -19.05 11.49
CA LYS A 33 -22.39 -17.74 12.06
C LYS A 33 -20.95 -17.68 12.57
N VAL A 34 -20.19 -16.70 12.11
CA VAL A 34 -18.79 -16.49 12.45
C VAL A 34 -18.59 -15.08 12.99
N LYS A 35 -17.86 -14.95 14.09
CA LYS A 35 -17.46 -13.64 14.61
C LYS A 35 -16.19 -13.16 13.91
N LEU A 36 -16.23 -11.96 13.36
CA LEU A 36 -15.09 -11.32 12.71
C LEU A 36 -14.15 -10.75 13.78
N ILE A 37 -12.93 -11.29 13.85
CA ILE A 37 -11.90 -10.83 14.78
C ILE A 37 -11.08 -9.71 14.09
N ALA A 38 -11.57 -8.47 14.19
CA ALA A 38 -10.87 -7.30 13.68
C ALA A 38 -11.09 -6.07 14.59
N PRO A 39 -10.07 -5.21 14.80
CA PRO A 39 -10.26 -3.92 15.46
C PRO A 39 -11.25 -3.03 14.68
N LYS A 40 -12.08 -2.26 15.40
CA LYS A 40 -13.15 -1.42 14.81
C LYS A 40 -12.61 -0.40 13.81
N GLU A 41 -11.44 0.15 14.09
CA GLU A 41 -10.75 1.14 13.25
C GLU A 41 -10.47 0.61 11.84
N ARG A 42 -10.41 -0.72 11.67
CA ARG A 42 -10.08 -1.35 10.39
C ARG A 42 -11.25 -1.37 9.40
N TYR A 43 -12.48 -1.44 9.89
CA TYR A 43 -13.66 -1.59 9.03
C TYR A 43 -14.68 -0.48 9.16
N ILE A 44 -14.58 0.40 10.17
CA ILE A 44 -15.52 1.50 10.38
C ILE A 44 -15.71 2.39 9.15
N LYS A 45 -14.69 2.54 8.31
CA LYS A 45 -14.79 3.33 7.08
C LYS A 45 -15.67 2.71 5.99
N TYR A 46 -15.96 1.40 6.08
CA TYR A 46 -16.76 0.64 5.12
C TYR A 46 -18.21 0.44 5.56
N MET A 47 -18.62 0.93 6.74
CA MET A 47 -19.98 0.76 7.25
C MET A 47 -21.05 1.26 6.27
N ASN A 48 -20.73 2.31 5.51
CA ASN A 48 -21.63 2.94 4.55
C ASN A 48 -21.31 2.54 3.10
N TRP A 49 -20.59 1.44 2.88
CA TRP A 49 -20.24 0.95 1.54
C TRP A 49 -20.96 -0.35 1.27
N ASP A 50 -21.29 -0.59 0.01
CA ASP A 50 -21.90 -1.85 -0.39
C ASP A 50 -20.84 -2.96 -0.36
N ASN A 51 -21.14 -4.10 0.24
CA ASN A 51 -20.34 -5.30 0.04
C ASN A 51 -20.65 -5.90 -1.33
N TYR A 52 -19.62 -6.40 -2.01
CA TYR A 52 -19.71 -6.95 -3.36
C TYR A 52 -19.49 -8.46 -3.36
N GLU A 53 -18.37 -8.89 -2.77
CA GLU A 53 -17.95 -10.30 -2.78
C GLU A 53 -17.26 -10.68 -1.48
N LEU A 54 -17.31 -11.98 -1.19
CA LEU A 54 -16.63 -12.57 -0.05
C LEU A 54 -15.79 -13.76 -0.47
N ILE A 55 -14.53 -13.79 -0.03
CA ILE A 55 -13.61 -14.91 -0.27
C ILE A 55 -13.20 -15.50 1.07
N MET A 56 -13.53 -16.78 1.27
CA MET A 56 -13.05 -17.57 2.40
C MET A 56 -11.84 -18.40 1.99
N LYS A 57 -10.78 -18.32 2.79
CA LYS A 57 -9.56 -19.13 2.60
C LYS A 57 -9.27 -19.91 3.86
N TYR A 58 -8.97 -21.20 3.71
CA TYR A 58 -8.49 -22.04 4.79
C TYR A 58 -7.05 -22.43 4.52
N ASP A 59 -6.16 -22.10 5.46
CA ASP A 59 -4.72 -22.35 5.33
C ASP A 59 -4.24 -23.64 6.02
N GLY A 60 -5.17 -24.43 6.58
CA GLY A 60 -4.87 -25.61 7.39
C GLY A 60 -4.91 -25.36 8.90
N SER A 61 -5.02 -24.09 9.32
CA SER A 61 -5.11 -23.71 10.73
C SER A 61 -6.24 -22.73 11.01
N ARG A 62 -6.47 -21.76 10.11
CA ARG A 62 -7.42 -20.67 10.30
C ARG A 62 -8.20 -20.39 9.03
N PHE A 63 -9.42 -19.91 9.22
CA PHE A 63 -10.20 -19.29 8.17
C PHE A 63 -9.84 -17.81 8.08
N TRP A 64 -9.58 -17.37 6.85
CA TRP A 64 -9.39 -15.98 6.48
C TRP A 64 -10.57 -15.54 5.65
N ILE A 65 -11.20 -14.46 6.06
CA ILE A 65 -12.33 -13.85 5.36
C ILE A 65 -11.81 -12.57 4.69
N CYS A 66 -11.95 -12.48 3.37
CA CYS A 66 -11.73 -11.26 2.60
C CYS A 66 -13.09 -10.75 2.15
N ILE A 67 -13.44 -9.54 2.55
CA ILE A 67 -14.69 -8.87 2.17
C ILE A 67 -14.32 -7.75 1.23
N GLU A 68 -14.92 -7.73 0.05
CA GLU A 68 -14.75 -6.66 -0.93
C GLU A 68 -15.89 -5.67 -0.81
N PHE A 69 -15.54 -4.38 -0.72
CA PHE A 69 -16.49 -3.28 -0.64
C PHE A 69 -16.40 -2.43 -1.90
N ARG A 70 -17.53 -1.87 -2.32
CA ARG A 70 -17.65 -0.94 -3.44
C ARG A 70 -18.43 0.30 -3.02
N ARG A 71 -18.11 1.42 -3.65
CA ARG A 71 -18.89 2.65 -3.58
C ARG A 71 -18.72 3.44 -4.86
N LYS A 72 -19.74 4.24 -5.21
CA LYS A 72 -19.58 5.26 -6.24
C LYS A 72 -18.76 6.42 -5.65
N VAL A 73 -17.75 6.87 -6.39
CA VAL A 73 -16.90 8.00 -5.99
C VAL A 73 -16.94 9.05 -7.07
N GLU A 74 -17.40 10.26 -6.71
CA GLU A 74 -17.45 11.40 -7.62
C GLU A 74 -16.22 12.28 -7.41
N GLN A 75 -15.58 12.67 -8.52
CA GLN A 75 -14.44 13.58 -8.46
C GLN A 75 -14.91 15.01 -8.29
N TYR A 76 -14.20 15.78 -7.47
CA TYR A 76 -14.51 17.20 -7.30
C TYR A 76 -13.77 18.08 -8.31
N ASN A 77 -14.35 19.25 -8.61
CA ASN A 77 -13.64 20.30 -9.33
C ASN A 77 -12.55 20.93 -8.46
N ALA A 78 -11.31 20.86 -8.94
CA ALA A 78 -10.14 21.36 -8.24
C ALA A 78 -10.09 22.90 -8.23
N ARG A 79 -9.69 23.46 -7.08
CA ARG A 79 -9.50 24.91 -6.87
C ARG A 79 -8.03 25.30 -6.73
N SER A 80 -7.15 24.31 -6.62
CA SER A 80 -5.72 24.50 -6.45
C SER A 80 -4.97 23.31 -7.06
N VAL A 81 -3.65 23.40 -7.16
CA VAL A 81 -2.78 22.33 -7.64
C VAL A 81 -1.82 21.94 -6.53
N LEU A 82 -1.72 20.64 -6.25
CA LEU A 82 -0.74 20.04 -5.36
C LEU A 82 0.30 19.31 -6.24
N ALA A 83 1.45 19.94 -6.41
CA ALA A 83 2.59 19.36 -7.12
C ALA A 83 3.43 18.51 -6.17
N ILE A 84 3.83 17.33 -6.62
CA ILE A 84 4.64 16.36 -5.87
C ILE A 84 5.98 16.16 -6.56
N ASP A 85 7.06 16.48 -5.86
CA ASP A 85 8.45 16.22 -6.25
C ASP A 85 9.02 15.08 -5.38
N VAL A 86 9.52 14.02 -6.02
CA VAL A 86 9.98 12.81 -5.32
C VAL A 86 11.48 12.64 -5.46
N ASN A 87 12.18 12.68 -4.34
CA ASN A 87 13.61 12.40 -4.25
C ASN A 87 13.90 11.07 -3.51
N PHE A 88 15.17 10.69 -3.39
CA PHE A 88 15.56 9.45 -2.70
C PHE A 88 15.25 9.46 -1.19
N ASP A 89 15.62 10.56 -0.53
CA ASP A 89 15.56 10.68 0.92
C ASP A 89 14.37 11.54 1.39
N ASN A 90 13.60 12.12 0.45
CA ASN A 90 12.45 12.94 0.80
C ASN A 90 11.42 13.03 -0.34
N VAL A 91 10.21 13.45 0.02
CA VAL A 91 9.16 13.84 -0.93
C VAL A 91 8.69 15.24 -0.57
N THR A 92 8.66 16.14 -1.54
CA THR A 92 8.23 17.53 -1.35
C THR A 92 6.87 17.73 -2.00
N ILE A 93 5.98 18.42 -1.29
CA ILE A 93 4.70 18.88 -1.84
C ILE A 93 4.65 20.39 -1.86
N LEU A 94 4.07 20.93 -2.91
CA LEU A 94 3.79 22.35 -3.09
C LEU A 94 2.34 22.53 -3.50
N ILE A 95 1.60 23.32 -2.73
CA ILE A 95 0.22 23.68 -3.05
C ILE A 95 0.20 25.10 -3.59
N LYS A 96 -0.38 25.27 -4.76
CA LYS A 96 -0.51 26.55 -5.45
C LYS A 96 -1.97 26.80 -5.79
N ASN A 97 -2.43 28.04 -5.60
CA ASN A 97 -3.67 28.52 -6.18
C ASN A 97 -3.35 29.74 -7.07
N SER A 98 -3.71 29.65 -8.35
CA SER A 98 -3.34 30.63 -9.38
C SER A 98 -1.84 30.95 -9.38
N ARG A 99 -1.42 32.14 -8.92
CA ARG A 99 -0.01 32.55 -8.82
C ARG A 99 0.56 32.45 -7.40
N ARG A 100 -0.26 32.17 -6.38
CA ARG A 100 0.15 32.15 -4.97
C ARG A 100 0.47 30.75 -4.48
N VAL A 101 1.60 30.59 -3.82
CA VAL A 101 1.93 29.38 -3.04
C VAL A 101 1.16 29.44 -1.72
N ILE A 102 0.35 28.41 -1.46
CA ILE A 102 -0.40 28.27 -0.22
C ILE A 102 0.44 27.57 0.84
N LYS A 103 1.14 26.50 0.45
CA LYS A 103 1.86 25.64 1.38
C LYS A 103 2.97 24.87 0.67
N ALA A 104 4.10 24.72 1.35
CA ALA A 104 5.13 23.75 1.00
C ALA A 104 5.38 22.83 2.19
N LYS A 105 5.54 21.53 1.96
CA LYS A 105 5.87 20.57 3.02
C LYS A 105 6.83 19.51 2.48
N LYS A 106 7.80 19.12 3.30
CA LYS A 106 8.77 18.08 2.99
C LYS A 106 8.58 16.90 3.91
N PHE A 107 8.52 15.71 3.34
CA PHE A 107 8.44 14.44 4.03
C PHE A 107 9.77 13.72 3.96
N SER A 108 10.30 13.27 5.10
CA SER A 108 11.49 12.43 5.12
C SER A 108 11.16 11.00 4.70
N PHE A 109 11.99 10.41 3.85
CA PHE A 109 11.89 9.01 3.43
C PHE A 109 12.98 8.18 4.10
N PRO A 110 12.67 7.05 4.76
CA PRO A 110 13.63 6.30 5.59
C PRO A 110 14.59 5.42 4.78
N LEU A 111 15.10 5.91 3.65
CA LEU A 111 15.99 5.17 2.75
C LEU A 111 17.26 4.70 3.49
N ARG A 112 17.82 5.54 4.37
CA ARG A 112 18.99 5.17 5.19
C ARG A 112 18.74 3.92 6.04
N LYS A 113 17.57 3.83 6.70
CA LYS A 113 17.20 2.65 7.50
C LYS A 113 17.07 1.39 6.64
N ALA A 114 16.47 1.52 5.45
CA ALA A 114 16.39 0.43 4.49
C ALA A 114 17.78 0.00 3.97
N LEU A 115 18.67 0.96 3.70
CA LEU A 115 20.05 0.70 3.27
C LEU A 115 20.85 -0.07 4.33
N CYS A 116 20.67 0.22 5.63
CA CYS A 116 21.35 -0.54 6.69
C CYS A 116 21.02 -2.04 6.61
N HIS A 117 19.75 -2.39 6.41
CA HIS A 117 19.35 -3.79 6.23
C HIS A 117 19.88 -4.39 4.92
N ARG A 118 20.00 -3.60 3.86
CA ARG A 118 20.62 -4.04 2.61
C ARG A 118 22.10 -4.38 2.81
N ILE A 119 22.83 -3.55 3.55
CA ILE A 119 24.23 -3.81 3.91
C ILE A 119 24.37 -5.10 4.73
N TRP A 120 23.47 -5.35 5.69
CA TRP A 120 23.45 -6.60 6.45
C TRP A 120 23.23 -7.83 5.57
N ILE A 121 22.29 -7.76 4.62
CA ILE A 121 22.07 -8.84 3.64
C ILE A 121 23.36 -9.12 2.86
N GLU A 122 24.02 -8.07 2.34
CA GLU A 122 25.27 -8.22 1.59
C GLU A 122 26.39 -8.83 2.45
N ARG A 123 26.50 -8.45 3.73
CA ARG A 123 27.46 -9.04 4.67
C ARG A 123 27.20 -10.51 4.92
N ILE A 124 25.94 -10.91 5.11
CA ILE A 124 25.57 -12.34 5.28
C ILE A 124 25.91 -13.12 4.02
N GLN A 125 25.58 -12.59 2.84
CA GLN A 125 25.86 -13.23 1.56
C GLN A 125 27.36 -13.40 1.31
N LYS A 126 28.18 -12.42 1.70
CA LYS A 126 29.65 -12.49 1.63
C LYS A 126 30.24 -13.48 2.64
N ARG A 127 29.70 -13.53 3.86
CA ARG A 127 30.15 -14.47 4.91
C ARG A 127 29.82 -15.92 4.58
N TYR A 128 28.71 -16.17 3.88
CA TYR A 128 28.25 -17.52 3.51
C TYR A 128 28.00 -17.66 2.00
N PRO A 129 29.03 -17.57 1.15
CA PRO A 129 28.89 -17.65 -0.30
C PRO A 129 28.25 -18.97 -0.73
N LYS A 130 27.33 -18.93 -1.71
CA LYS A 130 26.51 -20.07 -2.22
C LYS A 130 25.56 -20.70 -1.18
N GLN A 131 26.01 -20.93 0.04
CA GLN A 131 25.26 -21.51 1.16
C GLN A 131 23.99 -20.74 1.51
N TRP A 132 24.02 -19.40 1.44
CA TRP A 132 22.86 -18.58 1.75
C TRP A 132 21.62 -18.89 0.89
N LYS A 133 21.81 -19.54 -0.28
CA LYS A 133 20.72 -19.98 -1.17
C LYS A 133 20.07 -21.28 -0.69
N TYR A 134 20.86 -22.19 -0.13
CA TYR A 134 20.46 -23.57 0.15
C TYR A 134 20.16 -23.81 1.63
N ILE A 135 20.94 -23.21 2.54
CA ILE A 135 20.76 -23.38 3.99
C ILE A 135 19.56 -22.55 4.46
N LYS A 136 18.53 -23.24 4.97
CA LYS A 136 17.25 -22.62 5.39
C LYS A 136 17.46 -21.50 6.41
N GLY A 137 18.31 -21.69 7.42
CA GLY A 137 18.55 -20.69 8.47
C GLY A 137 19.14 -19.38 7.94
N ILE A 138 20.18 -19.47 7.10
CA ILE A 138 20.84 -18.30 6.50
C ILE A 138 19.89 -17.57 5.55
N ARG A 139 19.19 -18.33 4.72
CA ARG A 139 18.17 -17.80 3.81
C ARG A 139 17.07 -17.07 4.57
N GLU A 140 16.65 -17.60 5.72
CA GLU A 140 15.64 -16.97 6.55
C GLU A 140 16.14 -15.69 7.23
N ALA A 141 17.41 -15.64 7.65
CA ALA A 141 18.03 -14.41 8.15
C ALA A 141 18.02 -13.29 7.10
N ILE A 142 18.36 -13.61 5.84
CA ILE A 142 18.26 -12.67 4.71
C ILE A 142 16.81 -12.24 4.49
N ARG A 143 15.86 -13.18 4.51
CA ARG A 143 14.43 -12.88 4.34
C ARG A 143 13.89 -11.98 5.43
N LYS A 144 14.32 -12.13 6.69
CA LYS A 144 13.96 -11.24 7.80
C LYS A 144 14.35 -9.79 7.49
N HIS A 145 15.58 -9.55 7.04
CA HIS A 145 16.01 -8.22 6.61
C HIS A 145 15.24 -7.71 5.37
N GLY A 146 14.99 -8.56 4.38
CA GLY A 146 14.19 -8.20 3.21
C GLY A 146 12.76 -7.78 3.56
N ARG A 147 12.11 -8.51 4.48
CA ARG A 147 10.80 -8.13 5.04
C ARG A 147 10.87 -6.79 5.77
N LYS A 148 11.92 -6.55 6.56
CA LYS A 148 12.10 -5.29 7.28
C LYS A 148 12.27 -4.10 6.32
N ILE A 149 13.07 -4.25 5.26
CA ILE A 149 13.20 -3.26 4.18
C ILE A 149 11.82 -2.95 3.59
N ARG A 150 11.09 -3.98 3.16
CA ARG A 150 9.76 -3.82 2.57
C ARG A 150 8.82 -3.08 3.51
N ASN A 151 8.75 -3.48 4.78
CA ASN A 151 7.85 -2.88 5.76
C ASN A 151 8.18 -1.40 6.03
N ILE A 152 9.47 -1.05 6.14
CA ILE A 152 9.93 0.33 6.31
C ILE A 152 9.51 1.17 5.10
N VAL A 153 9.85 0.71 3.90
CA VAL A 153 9.62 1.45 2.65
C VAL A 153 8.12 1.59 2.38
N TYR A 154 7.36 0.49 2.43
CA TYR A 154 5.93 0.51 2.10
C TYR A 154 5.12 1.24 3.15
N GLY A 155 5.44 1.06 4.43
CA GLY A 155 4.79 1.79 5.52
C GLY A 155 4.98 3.30 5.38
N SER A 156 6.19 3.75 5.03
CA SER A 156 6.44 5.18 4.77
C SER A 156 5.75 5.69 3.51
N CYS A 157 5.78 4.96 2.40
CA CYS A 157 5.05 5.35 1.19
C CYS A 157 3.55 5.50 1.46
N HIS A 158 2.94 4.56 2.19
CA HIS A 158 1.52 4.60 2.49
C HIS A 158 1.16 5.79 3.38
N LYS A 159 1.92 6.03 4.46
CA LYS A 159 1.70 7.20 5.34
C LYS A 159 1.85 8.54 4.61
N ILE A 160 2.87 8.65 3.76
CA ILE A 160 3.10 9.87 2.97
C ILE A 160 1.95 10.09 1.97
N ALA A 161 1.54 9.05 1.24
CA ALA A 161 0.43 9.14 0.30
C ALA A 161 -0.90 9.50 0.99
N GLU A 162 -1.16 8.92 2.16
CA GLU A 162 -2.35 9.24 2.97
C GLU A 162 -2.39 10.72 3.37
N GLU A 163 -1.26 11.25 3.85
CA GLU A 163 -1.13 12.67 4.18
C GLU A 163 -1.28 13.59 2.95
N MET A 164 -0.72 13.19 1.80
CA MET A 164 -0.84 13.94 0.53
C MET A 164 -2.29 14.01 0.05
N THR A 165 -2.98 12.88 0.06
CA THR A 165 -4.38 12.80 -0.38
C THR A 165 -5.31 13.53 0.58
N ASN A 166 -5.08 13.45 1.89
CA ASN A 166 -5.81 14.25 2.88
C ASN A 166 -5.56 15.75 2.71
N THR A 167 -4.32 16.13 2.40
CA THR A 167 -3.97 17.53 2.10
C THR A 167 -4.68 17.99 0.83
N ALA A 168 -4.68 17.20 -0.24
CA ALA A 168 -5.37 17.53 -1.48
C ALA A 168 -6.88 17.69 -1.26
N LEU A 169 -7.52 16.78 -0.50
CA LEU A 169 -8.92 16.94 -0.11
C LEU A 169 -9.18 18.25 0.62
N LYS A 170 -8.37 18.56 1.65
CA LYS A 170 -8.53 19.77 2.47
C LYS A 170 -8.48 21.06 1.64
N TYR A 171 -7.60 21.13 0.66
CA TYR A 171 -7.44 22.32 -0.19
C TYR A 171 -8.18 22.21 -1.54
N ARG A 172 -8.97 21.15 -1.73
CA ARG A 172 -9.60 20.76 -3.00
C ARG A 172 -8.61 20.89 -4.17
N SER A 173 -7.48 20.23 -4.05
CA SER A 173 -6.36 20.32 -5.00
C SER A 173 -6.36 19.18 -6.01
N LEU A 174 -6.05 19.52 -7.26
CA LEU A 174 -5.60 18.56 -8.28
C LEU A 174 -4.20 18.06 -7.92
N ILE A 175 -4.02 16.75 -7.78
CA ILE A 175 -2.69 16.18 -7.56
C ILE A 175 -1.96 16.03 -8.89
N VAL A 176 -0.74 16.55 -8.96
CA VAL A 176 0.16 16.42 -10.11
C VAL A 176 1.46 15.78 -9.62
N VAL A 177 1.81 14.65 -10.23
CA VAL A 177 3.05 13.91 -9.90
C VAL A 177 3.98 13.95 -11.10
N GLU A 178 5.26 14.22 -10.86
CA GLU A 178 6.29 14.17 -11.89
C GLU A 178 6.40 12.77 -12.50
N ASN A 179 6.58 12.68 -13.83
CA ASN A 179 6.77 11.42 -14.54
C ASN A 179 8.25 11.02 -14.53
N LEU A 180 8.58 9.97 -13.77
CA LEU A 180 9.95 9.48 -13.59
C LEU A 180 10.25 8.17 -14.35
N LYS A 181 9.50 7.88 -15.42
CA LYS A 181 9.64 6.64 -16.21
C LYS A 181 11.08 6.36 -16.70
N ASN A 182 11.85 7.40 -17.00
CA ASN A 182 13.19 7.27 -17.61
C ASN A 182 14.35 7.10 -16.62
N LEU A 183 14.10 7.14 -15.30
CA LEU A 183 15.19 7.09 -14.31
C LEU A 183 15.92 5.73 -14.24
N ARG A 184 15.27 4.63 -14.63
CA ARG A 184 15.93 3.32 -14.72
C ARG A 184 16.72 3.13 -16.01
N VAL A 185 16.25 3.70 -17.12
CA VAL A 185 16.90 3.61 -18.45
C VAL A 185 18.22 4.39 -18.43
N ASN A 186 18.23 5.54 -17.76
CA ASN A 186 19.43 6.38 -17.60
C ASN A 186 20.34 5.93 -16.43
N GLY A 187 20.13 4.70 -15.92
CA GLY A 187 20.68 4.19 -14.65
C GLY A 187 22.06 3.55 -14.71
N LYS A 188 22.86 3.72 -15.79
CA LYS A 188 24.27 3.31 -15.81
C LYS A 188 25.13 4.30 -15.00
N ARG A 189 24.86 4.41 -13.70
CA ARG A 189 25.63 5.22 -12.74
C ARG A 189 26.41 4.32 -11.78
N ASN A 190 27.20 4.94 -10.88
CA ASN A 190 28.02 4.27 -9.88
C ASN A 190 27.22 3.29 -8.99
N THR A 191 27.84 2.18 -8.58
CA THR A 191 27.34 1.16 -7.63
C THR A 191 26.59 1.74 -6.43
N ARG A 192 27.06 2.85 -5.82
CA ARG A 192 26.37 3.48 -4.67
C ARG A 192 25.00 4.05 -5.04
N PHE A 193 24.89 4.65 -6.22
CA PHE A 193 23.63 5.18 -6.75
C PHE A 193 22.66 4.04 -7.05
N ASN A 194 23.13 2.97 -7.70
CA ASN A 194 22.29 1.83 -8.04
C ASN A 194 21.72 1.11 -6.81
N LYS A 195 22.49 1.05 -5.71
CA LYS A 195 21.98 0.54 -4.42
C LYS A 195 20.80 1.39 -3.91
N LYS A 196 20.91 2.72 -3.94
CA LYS A 196 19.80 3.62 -3.56
C LYS A 196 18.60 3.44 -4.49
N LEU A 197 18.84 3.42 -5.81
CA LEU A 197 17.82 3.24 -6.83
C LEU A 197 17.04 1.93 -6.66
N SER A 198 17.72 0.84 -6.27
CA SER A 198 17.08 -0.46 -6.01
C SER A 198 16.09 -0.45 -4.83
N LEU A 199 16.28 0.47 -3.89
CA LEU A 199 15.42 0.64 -2.71
C LEU A 199 14.44 1.80 -2.86
N TRP A 200 14.53 2.56 -3.96
CA TRP A 200 13.66 3.69 -4.20
C TRP A 200 12.30 3.21 -4.68
N ALA A 201 11.28 3.53 -3.89
CA ALA A 201 9.93 2.99 -4.06
C ALA A 201 8.98 3.97 -4.74
N TYR A 202 9.49 4.77 -5.69
CA TYR A 202 8.69 5.73 -6.46
C TYR A 202 7.41 5.11 -7.02
N ARG A 203 7.51 3.97 -7.74
CA ARG A 203 6.32 3.28 -8.28
C ARG A 203 5.31 2.87 -7.21
N LYS A 204 5.79 2.52 -6.01
CA LYS A 204 4.91 2.09 -4.91
C LYS A 204 4.25 3.29 -4.23
N LEU A 205 4.97 4.41 -4.11
CA LEU A 205 4.41 5.68 -3.65
C LEU A 205 3.32 6.16 -4.62
N LEU A 206 3.62 6.19 -5.93
CA LEU A 206 2.66 6.57 -6.97
C LEU A 206 1.40 5.71 -6.91
N PHE A 207 1.54 4.39 -6.82
CA PHE A 207 0.41 3.47 -6.63
C PHE A 207 -0.46 3.83 -5.41
N TYR A 208 0.14 4.19 -4.27
CA TYR A 208 -0.63 4.56 -3.08
C TYR A 208 -1.30 5.93 -3.21
N ILE A 209 -0.68 6.88 -3.92
CA ILE A 209 -1.28 8.18 -4.24
C ILE A 209 -2.48 7.96 -5.17
N GLU A 210 -2.31 7.23 -6.27
CA GLU A 210 -3.37 6.91 -7.23
C GLU A 210 -4.53 6.17 -6.55
N TYR A 211 -4.24 5.14 -5.76
CA TYR A 211 -5.22 4.42 -4.95
C TYR A 211 -5.99 5.38 -4.03
N GLY A 212 -5.29 6.24 -3.30
CA GLY A 212 -5.93 7.19 -2.39
C GLY A 212 -6.74 8.26 -3.12
N CYS A 213 -6.32 8.68 -4.32
CA CYS A 213 -7.08 9.58 -5.18
C CYS A 213 -8.40 8.95 -5.63
N LEU A 214 -8.36 7.71 -6.12
CA LEU A 214 -9.53 6.95 -6.54
C LEU A 214 -10.48 6.71 -5.36
N GLU A 215 -9.94 6.35 -4.19
CA GLU A 215 -10.75 6.15 -2.99
C GLU A 215 -11.46 7.44 -2.58
N LYS A 216 -10.79 8.60 -2.65
CA LYS A 216 -11.26 9.88 -2.10
C LYS A 216 -11.92 10.82 -3.11
N GLY A 217 -12.00 10.44 -4.39
CA GLY A 217 -12.53 11.31 -5.45
C GLY A 217 -11.64 12.52 -5.73
N ILE A 218 -10.33 12.37 -5.54
CA ILE A 218 -9.37 13.44 -5.83
C ILE A 218 -9.03 13.38 -7.32
N PRO A 219 -9.21 14.47 -8.08
CA PRO A 219 -8.73 14.52 -9.45
C PRO A 219 -7.20 14.46 -9.43
N SER A 220 -6.62 13.65 -10.32
CA SER A 220 -5.18 13.49 -10.43
C SER A 220 -4.75 13.47 -11.88
N LEU A 221 -3.68 14.21 -12.19
CA LEU A 221 -2.96 14.11 -13.46
C LEU A 221 -1.69 13.30 -13.22
N SER A 222 -1.77 12.01 -13.47
CA SER A 222 -0.60 11.16 -13.69
C SER A 222 -0.34 11.20 -15.18
N LYS A 223 0.67 11.94 -15.65
CA LYS A 223 1.15 11.77 -17.02
C LYS A 223 1.77 10.37 -17.06
N MET A 224 0.98 9.37 -17.46
CA MET A 224 1.53 8.09 -17.93
C MET A 224 2.41 8.41 -19.13
#